data_AF-A0A834N0E6-F1
#
_entry.id   AF-A0A834N0E6-F1
#
_cell.length_a   1.000
_cell.length_b   1.000
_cell.length_c   1.000
_cell.angle_alpha   90.00
_cell.angle_beta   90.00
_cell.angle_gamma   90.00
#
_symmetry.space_group_name_H-M   'P 1'
#
loop_
_entity.id
_entity.type
_entity.pdbx_description
1 polymer ?
#
loop_
_entity_poly.entity_id
_entity_poly.type
_entity_poly.pdbx_seq_one_letter_code
_entity_poly.pdbx_strand_id
1 'polypeptide(L)'
;MRLKRKDGHRKEKTRKDESDQNQKRSINQFSFFFLCTALSEPPMFAEPIPNVTVALGRDVSLPCVVENLGSYKVIEINYRNEVLV
;
A
#
# COMPACT_ATOMS: atom_id res chain seq x y z
N MET A 1 27.63 -60.71 14.18
CA MET A 1 26.39 -59.90 14.17
C MET A 1 26.52 -58.76 13.17
N ARG A 2 25.58 -58.62 12.24
CA ARG A 2 25.51 -57.51 11.28
C ARG A 2 24.71 -56.36 11.90
N LEU A 3 25.25 -55.16 11.93
CA LEU A 3 24.45 -53.94 12.01
C LEU A 3 24.71 -53.09 10.76
N LYS A 4 23.61 -52.76 10.07
CA LYS A 4 23.59 -52.09 8.77
C LYS A 4 23.93 -50.60 8.91
N ARG A 5 24.60 -50.10 7.87
CA ARG A 5 24.84 -48.68 7.59
C ARG A 5 23.50 -47.93 7.59
N LYS A 6 23.43 -46.79 8.29
CA LYS A 6 22.43 -45.75 8.01
C LYS A 6 23.10 -44.75 7.09
N ASP A 7 22.76 -44.86 5.82
CA ASP A 7 23.22 -43.94 4.78
C ASP A 7 22.71 -42.52 5.05
N GLY A 8 23.52 -41.58 4.58
CA GLY A 8 23.45 -40.20 4.95
C GLY A 8 22.21 -39.45 4.46
N HIS A 9 21.98 -38.33 5.11
CA HIS A 9 21.32 -37.19 4.50
C HIS A 9 22.16 -35.95 4.80
N ARG A 10 23.28 -35.82 4.08
CA ARG A 10 23.92 -34.53 3.86
C ARG A 10 22.95 -33.74 2.97
N LYS A 11 22.23 -32.78 3.53
CA LYS A 11 21.45 -31.83 2.74
C LYS A 11 22.43 -30.88 2.05
N GLU A 12 22.86 -31.25 0.85
CA GLU A 12 23.50 -30.32 -0.06
C GLU A 12 22.41 -29.38 -0.58
N LYS A 13 22.29 -28.19 0.02
CA LYS A 13 21.47 -27.13 -0.54
C LYS A 13 22.23 -26.56 -1.72
N THR A 14 21.94 -27.09 -2.90
CA THR A 14 22.44 -26.60 -4.18
C THR A 14 22.09 -25.11 -4.30
N ARG A 15 23.00 -24.28 -4.80
CA ARG A 15 22.78 -22.82 -5.03
C ARG A 15 21.55 -22.46 -5.87
N LYS A 16 20.88 -23.46 -6.47
CA LYS A 16 19.63 -23.31 -7.23
C LYS A 16 18.37 -23.27 -6.34
N ASP A 17 18.39 -23.96 -5.20
CA ASP A 17 17.27 -24.05 -4.27
C ASP A 17 17.05 -22.75 -3.47
N GLU A 18 18.09 -21.93 -3.34
CA GLU A 18 18.02 -20.61 -2.69
C GLU A 18 17.41 -19.56 -3.63
N SER A 19 17.68 -19.65 -4.93
CA SER A 19 17.08 -18.81 -5.99
C SER A 19 15.57 -19.02 -6.09
N ASP A 20 15.12 -20.28 -6.12
CA ASP A 20 13.69 -20.60 -6.28
C ASP A 20 12.87 -20.24 -5.04
N GLN A 21 13.47 -20.28 -3.85
CA GLN A 21 12.82 -19.88 -2.60
C GLN A 21 12.77 -18.36 -2.44
N ASN A 22 13.79 -17.63 -2.91
CA ASN A 22 13.80 -16.18 -2.98
C ASN A 22 12.79 -15.66 -4.03
N GLN A 23 12.70 -16.34 -5.18
CA GLN A 23 11.70 -16.10 -6.23
C GLN A 23 10.26 -16.33 -5.71
N LYS A 24 10.03 -17.43 -4.98
CA LYS A 24 8.73 -17.72 -4.35
C LYS A 24 8.37 -16.71 -3.26
N ARG A 25 9.33 -16.22 -2.47
CA ARG A 25 9.10 -15.13 -1.50
C ARG A 25 8.71 -13.84 -2.20
N SER A 26 9.34 -13.51 -3.33
CA SER A 26 9.03 -12.33 -4.13
C SER A 26 7.63 -12.40 -4.75
N ILE A 27 7.19 -13.56 -5.25
CA ILE A 27 5.85 -13.74 -5.84
C ILE A 27 4.75 -13.68 -4.76
N ASN A 28 4.96 -14.35 -3.62
CA ASN A 28 4.00 -14.32 -2.51
C ASN A 28 3.86 -12.92 -1.90
N GLN A 29 4.97 -12.16 -1.83
CA GLN A 29 4.95 -10.78 -1.36
C GLN A 29 4.15 -9.86 -2.30
N PHE A 30 4.36 -9.96 -3.62
CA PHE A 30 3.60 -9.19 -4.61
C PHE A 30 2.12 -9.57 -4.66
N SER A 31 1.80 -10.87 -4.62
CA SER A 31 0.41 -11.36 -4.62
C SER A 31 -0.35 -10.93 -3.37
N PHE A 32 0.33 -10.88 -2.22
CA PHE A 32 -0.27 -10.44 -0.97
C PHE A 32 -0.58 -8.93 -0.97
N PHE A 33 0.33 -8.11 -1.51
CA PHE A 33 0.11 -6.68 -1.66
C PHE A 33 -1.12 -6.38 -2.54
N PHE A 34 -1.19 -7.00 -3.73
CA PHE A 34 -2.30 -6.80 -4.66
C PHE A 34 -3.66 -7.24 -4.08
N LEU A 35 -3.70 -8.37 -3.38
CA LEU A 35 -4.93 -8.87 -2.77
C LEU A 35 -5.42 -7.96 -1.63
N CYS A 36 -4.51 -7.50 -0.77
CA CYS A 36 -4.86 -6.61 0.33
C CYS A 36 -5.40 -5.27 -0.17
N THR A 37 -4.85 -4.74 -1.27
CA THR A 37 -5.37 -3.52 -1.90
C THR A 37 -6.75 -3.73 -2.55
N ALA A 38 -7.01 -4.91 -3.12
CA ALA A 38 -8.29 -5.19 -3.80
C ALA A 38 -9.46 -5.43 -2.83
N LEU A 39 -9.18 -5.83 -1.59
CA LEU A 39 -10.18 -6.07 -0.55
C LEU A 39 -10.44 -4.83 0.34
N SER A 40 -9.69 -3.75 0.17
CA SER A 40 -9.88 -2.51 0.93
C SER A 40 -11.07 -1.73 0.38
N GLU A 41 -11.84 -1.12 1.27
CA GLU A 41 -12.86 -0.13 0.89
C GLU A 41 -12.19 1.11 0.26
N PRO A 42 -12.85 1.79 -0.69
CA PRO A 42 -12.32 2.99 -1.33
C PRO A 42 -12.32 4.18 -0.36
N PRO A 43 -11.41 5.15 -0.56
CA PRO A 43 -11.35 6.34 0.27
C PRO A 43 -12.57 7.24 0.07
N MET A 44 -13.10 7.80 1.16
CA MET A 44 -14.27 8.68 1.15
C MET A 44 -14.11 9.81 2.17
N PHE A 45 -14.75 10.95 1.94
CA PHE A 45 -14.80 12.00 2.97
C PHE A 45 -15.70 11.56 4.11
N ALA A 46 -15.14 11.54 5.32
CA ALA A 46 -15.87 11.22 6.55
C ALA A 46 -16.93 12.30 6.87
N GLU A 47 -16.62 13.54 6.47
CA GLU A 47 -17.46 14.71 6.71
C GLU A 47 -17.48 15.64 5.49
N PRO A 48 -18.56 16.43 5.30
CA PRO A 48 -18.61 17.45 4.26
C PRO A 48 -17.51 18.50 4.46
N ILE A 49 -16.82 18.88 3.38
CA ILE A 49 -15.81 19.94 3.41
C ILE A 49 -16.49 21.27 3.73
N PRO A 50 -16.04 22.02 4.76
CA PRO A 50 -16.69 23.25 5.16
C PRO A 50 -16.43 24.39 4.16
N ASN A 51 -17.45 25.21 3.94
CA ASN A 51 -17.31 26.46 3.21
C ASN A 51 -16.71 27.51 4.14
N VAL A 52 -15.59 28.11 3.73
CA VAL A 52 -14.85 29.07 4.56
C VAL A 52 -14.75 30.41 3.84
N THR A 53 -15.17 31.47 4.51
CA THR A 53 -15.03 32.85 4.03
C THR A 53 -13.98 33.54 4.88
N VAL A 54 -12.91 34.02 4.24
CA VAL A 54 -11.81 34.73 4.92
C VAL A 54 -11.69 36.15 4.39
N ALA A 55 -11.21 37.06 5.24
CA ALA A 55 -10.86 38.40 4.81
C ALA A 55 -9.70 38.39 3.82
N LEU A 56 -9.64 39.39 2.95
CA LEU A 56 -8.55 39.54 1.99
C LEU A 56 -7.19 39.61 2.70
N GLY A 57 -6.19 38.97 2.10
CA GLY A 57 -4.82 38.93 2.62
C GLY A 57 -4.63 38.00 3.83
N ARG A 58 -5.60 37.13 4.14
CA ARG A 58 -5.47 36.08 5.17
C ARG A 58 -5.23 34.73 4.51
N ASP A 59 -4.41 33.91 5.16
CA ASP A 59 -4.26 32.51 4.81
C ASP A 59 -5.53 31.73 5.18
N VAL A 60 -5.88 30.76 4.35
CA VAL A 60 -7.02 29.87 4.57
C VAL A 60 -6.54 28.43 4.55
N SER A 61 -7.10 27.62 5.43
CA SER A 61 -6.94 26.17 5.40
C SER A 61 -8.32 25.53 5.19
N LEU A 62 -8.42 24.65 4.22
CA LEU A 62 -9.62 23.86 3.96
C LEU A 62 -9.40 22.46 4.55
N PRO A 63 -9.90 22.18 5.77
CA PRO A 63 -9.74 20.87 6.36
C PRO A 63 -10.57 19.84 5.61
N CYS A 64 -10.04 18.62 5.51
CA CYS A 64 -10.79 17.46 5.06
C CYS A 64 -10.38 16.23 5.87
N VAL A 65 -11.35 15.35 6.13
CA VAL A 65 -11.13 14.08 6.84
C VAL A 65 -11.52 12.97 5.88
N VAL A 66 -10.60 12.04 5.62
CA VAL A 66 -10.75 10.94 4.66
C VAL A 66 -10.69 9.61 5.39
N GLU A 67 -11.77 8.83 5.29
CA GLU A 67 -11.82 7.43 5.69
C GLU A 67 -11.23 6.54 4.59
N ASN A 68 -10.74 5.36 4.96
CA ASN A 68 -10.23 4.35 4.03
C ASN A 68 -9.12 4.84 3.08
N LEU A 69 -8.26 5.77 3.55
CA LEU A 69 -7.16 6.32 2.75
C LEU A 69 -6.17 5.24 2.28
N GLY A 70 -5.97 4.17 3.06
CA GLY A 70 -5.17 3.02 2.66
C GLY A 70 -3.79 3.40 2.09
N SER A 71 -3.53 3.00 0.85
CA SER A 71 -2.30 3.33 0.10
C SER A 71 -2.45 4.55 -0.83
N TYR A 72 -3.60 5.21 -0.82
CA TYR A 72 -3.88 6.40 -1.62
C TYR A 72 -3.18 7.64 -1.04
N LYS A 73 -2.91 8.62 -1.90
CA LYS A 73 -2.29 9.88 -1.52
C LYS A 73 -3.29 11.02 -1.67
N VAL A 74 -3.26 11.96 -0.75
CA VAL A 74 -4.03 13.20 -0.83
C VAL A 74 -3.23 14.22 -1.64
N ILE A 75 -3.92 14.94 -2.52
CA ILE A 75 -3.37 16.07 -3.28
C ILE A 75 -4.25 17.30 -3.06
N GLU A 76 -3.62 18.47 -2.99
CA GLU A 76 -4.30 19.76 -2.89
C GLU A 76 -4.37 20.39 -4.28
N ILE A 77 -5.57 20.80 -4.70
CA ILE A 77 -5.81 21.45 -5.99
C ILE A 77 -6.57 22.75 -5.70
N ASN A 78 -5.99 23.88 -6.12
CA ASN A 78 -6.67 25.15 -6.12
C ASN A 78 -7.35 25.34 -7.48
N TYR A 79 -8.69 25.31 -7.51
CA TYR A 79 -9.46 25.63 -8.70
C TYR A 79 -10.11 27.00 -8.51
N ARG A 80 -9.80 27.94 -9.41
CA ARG A 80 -10.43 29.26 -9.45
C ARG A 80 -11.51 29.26 -10.52
N ASN A 81 -12.76 29.41 -10.11
CA ASN A 81 -13.82 29.84 -11.01
C ASN A 81 -13.70 31.36 -11.15
N GLU A 82 -13.04 31.81 -12.21
CA GLU A 82 -13.19 33.20 -12.63
C GLU A 82 -14.57 33.34 -13.29
N VAL A 83 -15.51 33.95 -12.56
CA VAL A 83 -16.74 34.45 -13.19
C VAL A 83 -16.34 35.70 -13.95
N LEU A 84 -16.17 35.58 -15.26
CA LEU A 84 -16.11 36.73 -16.16
C LEU A 84 -17.47 37.42 -16.11
N VAL A 85 -17.50 38.62 -15.52
CA VAL A 85 -18.68 39.50 -15.49
C VAL A 85 -18.61 40.45 -16.68
#